data_AF-A0A7W1BDW5-F1
#
_entry.id   AF-A0A7W1BDW5-F1
#
_cell.length_a   1.000
_cell.length_b   1.000
_cell.length_c   1.000
_cell.angle_alpha   90.00
_cell.angle_beta   90.00
_cell.angle_gamma   90.00
#
_symmetry.space_group_name_H-M   'P 1'
#
loop_
_entity.id
_entity.type
_entity.pdbx_description
1 polymer ?
#
loop_
_entity_poly.entity_id
_entity_poly.type
_entity_poly.pdbx_seq_one_letter_code
_entity_poly.pdbx_strand_id
1 'polypeptide(L)' 'ESATPEEIIEFCGDERRGLTGYRVPKLVEFRDSLPETLVGKVLRRVLLEEERERASAAEPPSV' A
#
# COMPACT_ATOMS: atom_id res chain seq x y z
N GLU A 1 -10.41 -15.35 7.84
CA GLU A 1 -9.10 -15.61 7.20
C GLU A 1 -8.32 -14.31 7.21
N SER A 2 -7.05 -14.32 7.61
CA SER A 2 -6.19 -13.13 7.69
C SER A 2 -4.91 -13.44 6.94
N ALA A 3 -4.50 -12.56 6.03
CA ALA A 3 -3.21 -12.65 5.35
C ALA A 3 -2.28 -11.58 5.91
N THR A 4 -1.03 -11.93 6.16
CA THR A 4 0.02 -11.00 6.58
C THR A 4 0.66 -10.32 5.36
N PRO A 5 1.22 -9.11 5.51
CA PRO A 5 1.83 -8.40 4.38
C PRO A 5 3.02 -9.18 3.82
N GLU A 6 3.74 -9.91 4.67
CA GLU A 6 4.85 -10.78 4.27
C GLU A 6 4.39 -11.93 3.38
N GLU A 7 3.29 -12.61 3.75
CA GLU A 7 2.70 -13.69 2.94
C GLU A 7 2.25 -13.19 1.56
N ILE A 8 1.72 -11.95 1.47
CA ILE A 8 1.35 -11.35 0.18
C ILE A 8 2.59 -11.08 -0.68
N ILE A 9 3.67 -10.57 -0.07
CA ILE A 9 4.92 -10.30 -0.79
C ILE A 9 5.55 -11.61 -1.27
N GLU A 10 5.59 -12.63 -0.42
CA GLU A 10 6.10 -13.97 -0.77
C GLU A 10 5.27 -14.60 -1.90
N PHE A 11 3.94 -14.51 -1.81
CA PHE A 11 3.04 -14.97 -2.85
C PHE A 11 3.25 -14.22 -4.18
N CYS A 12 3.46 -12.90 -4.12
CA CYS A 12 3.81 -12.10 -5.29
C CYS A 12 5.20 -12.42 -5.84
N GLY A 13 6.14 -12.88 -5.03
CA GLY A 13 7.50 -13.24 -5.41
C GLY A 13 7.66 -14.68 -5.93
N ASP A 14 6.61 -15.51 -5.87
CA ASP A 14 6.66 -16.89 -6.30
C ASP A 14 7.04 -17.02 -7.79
N GLU A 15 8.08 -17.79 -8.08
CA GLU A 15 8.66 -17.90 -9.43
C GLU A 15 7.76 -18.65 -10.43
N ARG A 16 6.74 -19.38 -9.96
CA ARG A 16 5.90 -20.24 -10.81
C ARG A 16 4.62 -19.55 -11.27
N ARG A 17 4.04 -18.71 -10.41
CA ARG A 17 2.75 -18.02 -10.67
C ARG A 17 2.72 -16.55 -10.26
N GLY A 18 3.79 -16.08 -9.62
CA GLY A 18 3.92 -14.72 -9.14
C GLY A 18 4.39 -13.73 -10.20
N LEU A 19 4.81 -12.57 -9.71
CA LEU A 19 5.26 -11.43 -10.48
C LEU A 19 6.79 -11.52 -10.70
N THR A 20 7.28 -10.95 -11.79
CA THR A 20 8.72 -10.75 -11.98
C THR A 20 9.28 -9.89 -10.85
N GLY A 21 10.51 -10.14 -10.40
CA GLY A 21 11.08 -9.56 -9.17
C GLY A 21 10.99 -8.03 -9.04
N TYR A 22 10.94 -7.28 -10.16
CA TYR A 22 10.77 -5.82 -10.14
C TYR A 22 9.31 -5.35 -9.94
N ARG A 23 8.33 -6.23 -10.13
CA ARG A 23 6.89 -5.96 -9.97
C ARG A 23 6.38 -6.37 -8.59
N VAL A 24 7.21 -7.03 -7.79
CA VAL A 24 6.88 -7.37 -6.41
C VAL A 24 6.76 -6.06 -5.60
N PRO A 25 5.62 -5.84 -4.92
CA PRO A 25 5.43 -4.64 -4.10
C PRO A 25 6.43 -4.64 -2.94
N LYS A 26 7.00 -3.47 -2.65
CA LYS A 26 7.94 -3.30 -1.52
C LYS A 26 7.24 -3.04 -0.19
N LEU A 27 6.00 -2.55 -0.25
CA LEU A 27 5.18 -2.21 0.90
C LEU A 27 3.75 -2.66 0.60
N VAL A 28 3.14 -3.37 1.55
CA VAL A 28 1.75 -3.80 1.50
C VAL A 28 1.08 -3.27 2.77
N GLU A 29 0.04 -2.47 2.61
CA GLU A 29 -0.76 -1.95 3.72
C GLU A 29 -2.20 -2.44 3.56
N PHE A 30 -2.74 -3.07 4.59
CA PHE A 30 -4.14 -3.44 4.65
C PHE A 30 -4.93 -2.26 5.23
N ARG A 31 -5.90 -1.79 4.46
CA ARG A 31 -6.87 -0.77 4.89
C ARG A 31 -8.25 -1.39 4.88
N ASP A 32 -9.06 -1.05 5.88
CA ASP A 32 -10.45 -1.52 5.96
C ASP A 32 -11.33 -0.95 4.84
N SER A 33 -10.98 0.21 4.30
CA SER A 33 -11.74 0.86 3.23
C SER A 33 -10.83 1.72 2.36
N LEU A 34 -11.11 1.71 1.05
CA LEU A 34 -10.45 2.60 0.10
C LEU A 34 -11.29 3.88 -0.05
N PRO A 35 -10.65 5.06 -0.18
CA PRO A 35 -11.37 6.27 -0.47
C PRO A 35 -11.89 6.17 -1.91
N GLU A 36 -13.21 6.07 -2.05
CA GLU A 36 -13.88 6.00 -3.34
C GLU A 36 -14.66 7.28 -3.63
N THR A 37 -14.85 7.60 -4.91
CA THR A 37 -15.80 8.61 -5.32
C THR A 37 -17.23 8.11 -5.11
N LEU A 38 -18.20 9.02 -5.18
CA LEU A 38 -19.64 8.68 -5.23
C LEU A 38 -20.02 7.73 -6.37
N VAL A 39 -19.11 7.48 -7.32
CA VAL A 39 -19.29 6.58 -8.47
C VAL A 39 -18.38 5.33 -8.35
N GLY A 40 -17.84 5.04 -7.16
CA GLY A 40 -17.02 3.85 -6.88
C GLY A 40 -15.62 3.87 -7.49
N LYS A 41 -15.07 5.05 -7.82
CA LYS A 41 -13.68 5.14 -8.32
C LYS A 41 -12.72 5.38 -7.16
N VAL A 42 -11.67 4.56 -7.05
CA VAL A 42 -10.61 4.77 -6.06
C VAL A 42 -9.91 6.11 -6.28
N LEU A 43 -9.94 6.95 -5.25
CA LEU A 43 -9.30 8.27 -5.21
C LEU A 43 -7.82 8.14 -4.86
N ARG A 44 -7.02 7.80 -5.88
CA ARG A 44 -5.55 7.69 -5.75
C ARG A 44 -4.89 8.96 -5.20
N ARG A 45 -5.48 10.14 -5.47
CA ARG A 45 -4.96 11.42 -4.98
C ARG A 45 -4.98 11.49 -3.45
N VAL A 46 -6.10 11.08 -2.83
CA VAL A 46 -6.26 11.11 -1.37
C VAL A 46 -5.30 10.12 -0.72
N LEU A 47 -5.20 8.90 -1.28
CA LEU A 47 -4.23 7.89 -0.82
C LEU A 47 -2.78 8.42 -0.82
N LEU A 48 -2.40 9.16 -1.86
CA LEU A 48 -1.07 9.73 -1.98
C LEU A 48 -0.84 10.89 -0.99
N GLU A 49 -1.87 11.70 -0.74
CA GLU A 49 -1.82 12.81 0.22
C GLU A 49 -1.69 12.30 1.65
N GLU A 50 -2.49 11.31 2.05
CA GLU A 50 -2.40 10.65 3.35
C GLU A 50 -1.02 10.03 3.59
N GLU A 51 -0.44 9.37 2.59
CA GLU A 51 0.90 8.79 2.70
C GLU A 51 1.97 9.88 2.85
N ARG A 52 1.81 11.00 2.16
CA ARG A 52 2.73 12.14 2.22
C ARG A 52 2.62 12.88 3.55
N GLU A 53 1.42 13.02 4.10
CA GLU A 53 1.20 13.55 5.45
C GLU A 53 1.80 12.62 6.50
N ARG A 54 1.62 11.30 6.37
CA ARG A 54 2.24 10.34 7.27
C ARG A 54 3.77 10.38 7.22
N ALA A 55 4.35 10.50 6.01
CA ALA A 55 5.79 10.64 5.84
C ALA A 55 6.33 11.95 6.42
N SER A 56 5.60 13.06 6.31
CA SER A 56 6.01 14.37 6.84
C SER A 56 5.76 14.53 8.35
N ALA A 57 4.76 13.86 8.92
CA ALA A 57 4.50 13.84 10.36
C ALA A 57 5.51 12.97 11.15
N ALA A 58 6.26 12.11 10.48
CA ALA A 58 7.29 11.27 11.08
C ALA A 58 8.66 11.98 11.25
N GLU A 59 8.84 13.19 10.71
CA GLU A 59 9.92 14.09 11.13
C GLU A 59 9.34 15.05 12.19
N PRO A 60 9.76 14.97 13.48
CA PRO A 60 9.38 15.99 14.44
C PRO A 60 9.89 17.35 13.92
N PRO A 61 9.10 18.43 14.02
CA PRO A 61 9.60 19.76 13.70
C PRO A 61 10.80 20.01 14.61
N SER A 62 11.99 19.91 14.04
CA SER A 62 13.24 20.25 14.69
C SER A 62 13.18 21.75 14.89
N VAL A 63 12.93 22.16 16.13
CA VAL A 63 13.08 23.55 16.61
C VAL A 63 14.49 24.04 16.32
#